data_AF-A0A1H6CJJ0-F1
#
_entry.id   AF-A0A1H6CJJ0-F1
#
_cell.length_a   1.000
_cell.length_b   1.000
_cell.length_c   1.000
_cell.angle_alpha   90.00
_cell.angle_beta   90.00
_cell.angle_gamma   90.00
#
_symmetry.space_group_name_H-M   'P 1'
#
loop_
_entity.id
_entity.type
_entity.pdbx_description
1 polymer ?
#
loop_
_entity_poly.entity_id
_entity_poly.type
_entity_poly.pdbx_seq_one_letter_code
_entity_poly.pdbx_strand_id
1 'polypeptide(L)'
;MWLVVAVALLLVGWGALVRRRVGLRVWRPLLRRVPDSALAAGLFAVGLQLAAMIAYGCAVALGLSLGDATGMSWPAPTVIGLAGLLQAPIVMMAMPDRGAGPYAEVRAMLEDAGATGAQGRAAAWAGGPAAFLAMGLIVGSLFAAFDV
;
A
#
# COMPACT_ATOMS: atom_id res chain seq x y z
N MET A 1 -21.43 8.89 0.97
CA MET A 1 -20.62 9.04 -0.27
C MET A 1 -19.51 10.10 -0.18
N TRP A 2 -19.78 11.39 0.05
CA TRP A 2 -18.73 12.43 0.09
C TRP A 2 -17.61 12.18 1.12
N LEU A 3 -17.96 11.66 2.30
CA LEU A 3 -16.97 11.32 3.32
C LEU A 3 -15.99 10.23 2.86
N VAL A 4 -16.49 9.18 2.20
CA VAL A 4 -15.65 8.10 1.62
C VAL A 4 -14.67 8.69 0.62
N VAL A 5 -15.13 9.59 -0.26
CA VAL A 5 -14.28 10.28 -1.23
C VAL A 5 -13.21 11.12 -0.52
N ALA A 6 -13.60 11.89 0.50
CA ALA A 6 -12.67 12.73 1.25
C ALA A 6 -11.59 11.89 1.97
N VAL A 7 -11.98 10.78 2.61
CA VAL A 7 -11.05 9.87 3.27
C VAL A 7 -10.14 9.18 2.24
N ALA A 8 -10.68 8.70 1.12
CA ALA A 8 -9.88 8.09 0.07
C ALA A 8 -8.84 9.07 -0.50
N LEU A 9 -9.23 10.32 -0.78
CA LEU A 9 -8.31 11.37 -1.24
C LEU A 9 -7.26 11.71 -0.18
N LEU A 10 -7.65 11.78 1.09
CA LEU A 10 -6.72 11.99 2.20
C LEU A 10 -5.68 10.87 2.27
N LEU A 11 -6.11 9.60 2.19
CA LEU A 11 -5.22 8.43 2.23
C LEU A 11 -4.28 8.40 1.03
N VAL A 12 -4.79 8.66 -0.17
CA VAL A 12 -3.97 8.73 -1.40
C VAL A 12 -2.96 9.86 -1.31
N GLY A 13 -3.39 11.07 -0.92
CA GLY A 13 -2.53 12.24 -0.76
C GLY A 13 -1.46 12.03 0.32
N TRP A 14 -1.85 11.48 1.47
CA TRP A 14 -0.94 11.09 2.54
C TRP A 14 0.08 10.06 2.05
N GLY A 15 -0.39 8.97 1.45
CA GLY A 15 0.46 7.92 0.89
C GLY A 15 1.44 8.49 -0.12
N ALA A 16 1.00 9.35 -1.05
CA ALA A 16 1.87 10.03 -2.01
C ALA A 16 2.94 10.90 -1.34
N LEU A 17 2.58 11.66 -0.30
CA LEU A 17 3.49 12.54 0.41
C LEU A 17 4.62 11.78 1.13
N VAL A 18 4.29 10.64 1.74
CA VAL A 18 5.26 9.87 2.55
C VAL A 18 5.86 8.65 1.85
N ARG A 19 5.37 8.25 0.66
CA ARG A 19 5.77 7.01 -0.04
C ARG A 19 7.27 6.87 -0.18
N ARG A 20 7.99 7.95 -0.50
CA ARG A 20 9.45 7.88 -0.71
C ARG A 20 10.20 7.60 0.59
N ARG A 21 9.81 8.25 1.69
CA ARG A 21 10.44 8.04 3.00
C ARG A 21 10.16 6.64 3.53
N VAL A 22 8.92 6.19 3.43
CA VAL A 22 8.52 4.84 3.84
C VAL A 22 9.21 3.80 2.95
N GLY A 23 9.12 3.97 1.63
CA GLY A 23 9.73 3.10 0.64
C GLY A 23 11.22 2.91 0.89
N LEU A 24 12.01 3.97 1.08
CA LEU A 24 13.44 3.83 1.37
C LEU A 24 13.70 3.08 2.69
N ARG A 25 12.89 3.29 3.73
CA ARG A 25 13.05 2.59 5.02
C ARG A 25 12.67 1.12 4.94
N VAL A 26 11.68 0.78 4.12
CA VAL A 26 11.20 -0.59 3.93
C VAL A 26 12.14 -1.31 2.97
N TRP A 27 12.41 -0.76 1.80
CA TRP A 27 13.20 -1.40 0.75
C TRP A 27 14.66 -1.61 1.10
N ARG A 28 15.34 -0.64 1.74
CA ARG A 28 16.77 -0.74 2.05
C ARG A 28 17.15 -1.99 2.86
N PRO A 29 16.56 -2.27 4.03
CA PRO A 29 16.91 -3.46 4.80
C PRO A 29 16.51 -4.75 4.09
N LEU A 30 15.46 -4.71 3.27
CA LEU A 30 14.92 -5.88 2.60
C LEU A 30 15.78 -6.28 1.41
N LEU A 31 16.14 -5.32 0.54
CA LEU A 31 16.97 -5.56 -0.65
C LEU A 31 18.39 -6.03 -0.29
N ARG A 32 18.95 -5.59 0.85
CA ARG A 32 20.24 -6.12 1.35
C ARG A 32 20.25 -7.62 1.61
N ARG A 33 19.07 -8.23 1.79
CA ARG A 33 18.92 -9.67 2.05
C ARG A 33 18.51 -10.46 0.81
N VAL A 34 18.16 -9.77 -0.28
CA VAL A 34 17.74 -10.41 -1.52
C VAL A 34 18.99 -10.66 -2.37
N PRO A 35 19.21 -11.88 -2.90
CA PRO A 35 20.26 -12.13 -3.88
C PRO A 35 20.11 -11.20 -5.09
N ASP A 36 21.15 -11.05 -5.91
CA ASP A 36 21.13 -10.20 -7.11
C ASP A 36 20.26 -10.80 -8.25
N SER A 37 18.98 -11.00 -7.95
CA SER A 37 17.98 -11.72 -8.74
C SER A 37 16.74 -10.85 -8.92
N ALA A 38 16.42 -10.56 -10.18
CA ALA A 38 15.24 -9.81 -10.56
C ALA A 38 13.95 -10.55 -10.16
N LEU A 39 13.92 -11.88 -10.28
CA LEU A 39 12.77 -12.69 -9.87
C LEU A 39 12.51 -12.55 -8.37
N ALA A 40 13.56 -12.66 -7.55
CA ALA A 40 13.43 -12.53 -6.11
C ALA A 40 12.92 -11.14 -5.70
N ALA A 41 13.40 -10.07 -6.35
CA ALA A 41 12.90 -8.72 -6.13
C ALA A 41 11.42 -8.55 -6.53
N GLY A 42 11.01 -9.14 -7.66
CA GLY A 42 9.62 -9.16 -8.12
C GLY A 42 8.69 -9.88 -7.14
N LEU A 43 9.04 -11.11 -6.75
CA LEU A 43 8.29 -11.88 -5.75
C LEU A 43 8.23 -11.17 -4.41
N PHE A 44 9.31 -10.52 -4.01
CA PHE A 44 9.34 -9.73 -2.78
C PHE A 44 8.38 -8.55 -2.83
N ALA A 45 8.32 -7.83 -3.94
CA ALA A 45 7.37 -6.73 -4.12
C ALA A 45 5.92 -7.18 -4.01
N VAL A 46 5.58 -8.29 -4.66
CA VAL A 46 4.24 -8.89 -4.57
C VAL A 46 3.95 -9.38 -3.15
N GLY A 47 4.90 -10.11 -2.54
CA GLY A 47 4.76 -10.64 -1.19
C GLY A 47 4.57 -9.53 -0.15
N LEU A 48 5.27 -8.40 -0.30
CA LEU A 48 5.10 -7.24 0.56
C LEU A 48 3.70 -6.63 0.42
N GLN A 49 3.19 -6.46 -0.80
CA GLN A 49 1.83 -5.97 -1.02
C GLN A 49 0.78 -6.93 -0.45
N LEU A 50 0.94 -8.25 -0.69
CA LEU A 50 0.04 -9.27 -0.16
C LEU A 50 0.05 -9.32 1.37
N ALA A 51 1.23 -9.29 2.00
CA ALA A 51 1.34 -9.28 3.46
C ALA A 51 0.67 -8.03 4.06
N ALA A 52 0.86 -6.87 3.41
CA ALA A 52 0.25 -5.62 3.81
C ALA A 52 -1.29 -5.67 3.62
N MET A 53 -1.78 -6.22 2.51
CA MET A 53 -3.21 -6.45 2.27
C MET A 53 -3.84 -7.38 3.30
N ILE A 54 -3.17 -8.48 3.68
CA ILE A 54 -3.63 -9.40 4.71
C ILE A 54 -3.71 -8.69 6.06
N ALA A 55 -2.65 -7.98 6.45
CA ALA A 55 -2.63 -7.22 7.69
C ALA A 55 -3.76 -6.17 7.74
N TYR A 56 -3.98 -5.47 6.62
CA TYR A 56 -5.09 -4.53 6.47
C TYR A 56 -6.45 -5.22 6.56
N GLY A 57 -6.64 -6.34 5.86
CA GLY A 57 -7.88 -7.13 5.91
C GLY A 57 -8.21 -7.64 7.32
N CYS A 58 -7.21 -8.08 8.08
CA CYS A 58 -7.38 -8.44 9.49
C CYS A 58 -7.82 -7.23 10.33
N ALA A 59 -7.24 -6.03 10.08
CA ALA A 59 -7.66 -4.82 10.77
C ALA A 59 -9.10 -4.40 10.41
N VAL A 60 -9.49 -4.53 9.13
CA VAL A 60 -10.87 -4.30 8.67
C VAL A 60 -11.83 -5.25 9.38
N ALA A 61 -11.55 -6.55 9.36
CA ALA A 61 -12.37 -7.57 10.01
C ALA A 61 -12.52 -7.29 11.51
N LEU A 62 -11.42 -6.95 12.19
CA LEU A 62 -11.44 -6.55 13.60
C LEU A 62 -12.29 -5.29 13.83
N GLY A 63 -12.15 -4.27 12.99
CA GLY A 63 -12.92 -3.03 13.09
C GLY A 63 -14.42 -3.26 12.96
N LEU A 64 -14.84 -4.07 11.97
CA LEU A 64 -16.23 -4.46 11.78
C LEU A 64 -16.75 -5.28 12.96
N SER A 65 -16.03 -6.31 13.38
CA SER A 65 -16.42 -7.13 14.54
C SER A 65 -16.53 -6.33 15.84
N LEU A 66 -15.68 -5.31 16.04
CA LEU A 66 -15.78 -4.39 17.18
C LEU A 66 -17.02 -3.51 17.08
N GLY A 67 -17.38 -3.02 15.89
CA GLY A 67 -18.62 -2.30 15.65
C GLY A 67 -19.83 -3.14 16.04
N ASP A 68 -19.91 -4.37 15.51
CA ASP A 68 -21.01 -5.31 15.77
C ASP A 68 -21.11 -5.67 17.26
N ALA A 69 -19.98 -5.97 17.91
CA ALA A 69 -19.95 -6.37 19.31
C ALA A 69 -20.34 -5.25 20.28
N THR A 70 -20.09 -3.99 19.90
CA THR A 70 -20.37 -2.83 20.76
C THR A 70 -21.65 -2.09 20.40
N GLY A 71 -22.23 -2.35 19.23
CA GLY A 71 -23.36 -1.59 18.68
C GLY A 71 -23.01 -0.14 18.33
N MET A 72 -21.71 0.22 18.31
CA MET A 72 -21.25 1.57 18.00
C MET A 72 -20.89 1.68 16.52
N SER A 73 -21.22 2.82 15.90
CA SER A 73 -20.95 3.06 14.47
C SER A 73 -19.53 3.55 14.16
N TRP A 74 -18.78 3.99 15.18
CA TRP A 74 -17.46 4.59 14.99
C TRP A 74 -16.25 3.63 15.00
N PRO A 75 -16.27 2.43 15.62
CA PRO A 75 -15.08 1.55 15.67
C PRO A 75 -14.61 1.12 14.28
N ALA A 76 -15.52 0.67 13.40
CA ALA A 76 -15.20 0.25 12.04
C ALA A 76 -14.51 1.37 11.23
N PRO A 77 -15.10 2.56 11.03
CA PRO A 77 -14.46 3.62 10.26
C PRO A 77 -13.16 4.12 10.90
N THR A 78 -13.06 4.09 12.24
CA THR A 78 -11.83 4.49 12.95
C THR A 78 -10.70 3.52 12.67
N VAL A 79 -10.92 2.22 12.87
CA VAL A 79 -9.88 1.20 12.64
C VAL A 79 -9.49 1.15 11.17
N ILE A 80 -10.46 1.20 10.26
CA ILE A 80 -10.23 1.17 8.81
C ILE A 80 -9.47 2.41 8.34
N GLY A 81 -9.80 3.59 8.87
CA GLY A 81 -9.08 4.83 8.59
C GLY A 81 -7.62 4.79 9.09
N LEU A 82 -7.40 4.34 10.33
CA LEU A 82 -6.06 4.21 10.92
C LEU A 82 -5.22 3.16 10.19
N ALA A 83 -5.79 1.99 9.91
CA ALA A 83 -5.13 0.97 9.10
C ALA A 83 -4.83 1.49 7.69
N GLY A 84 -5.73 2.29 7.12
CA GLY A 84 -5.56 2.94 5.82
C GLY A 84 -4.38 3.91 5.80
N LEU A 85 -4.18 4.68 6.87
CA LEU A 85 -3.03 5.59 7.00
C LEU A 85 -1.68 4.86 7.01
N LEU A 86 -1.65 3.64 7.55
CA LEU A 86 -0.46 2.79 7.56
C LEU A 86 -0.25 2.05 6.23
N GLN A 87 -1.34 1.60 5.61
CA GLN A 87 -1.32 0.84 4.36
C GLN A 87 -1.06 1.73 3.14
N ALA A 88 -1.60 2.95 3.11
CA ALA A 88 -1.55 3.82 1.93
C ALA A 88 -0.11 4.12 1.46
N PRO A 89 0.88 4.42 2.33
CA PRO A 89 2.27 4.59 1.88
C PRO A 89 2.87 3.34 1.24
N ILE A 90 2.51 2.15 1.74
CA ILE A 90 2.97 0.86 1.20
C ILE A 90 2.35 0.59 -0.17
N VAL A 91 1.08 0.96 -0.37
CA VAL A 91 0.45 0.86 -1.70
C VAL A 91 1.05 1.88 -2.66
N MET A 92 1.18 3.14 -2.23
CA MET A 92 1.62 4.24 -3.08
C MET A 92 3.09 4.15 -3.51
N MET A 93 3.94 3.45 -2.75
CA MET A 93 5.34 3.26 -3.15
C MET A 93 5.52 2.32 -4.36
N ALA A 94 4.49 1.53 -4.70
CA ALA A 94 4.47 0.64 -5.87
C ALA A 94 3.57 1.15 -7.00
N MET A 95 2.83 2.24 -6.79
CA MET A 95 1.97 2.84 -7.82
C MET A 95 2.79 3.56 -8.91
N PRO A 96 2.42 3.41 -10.20
CA PRO A 96 3.05 4.16 -11.27
C PRO A 96 2.69 5.65 -11.16
N ASP A 97 3.67 6.52 -11.43
CA ASP A 97 3.44 7.95 -11.60
C ASP A 97 3.33 8.32 -13.09
N ARG A 98 2.63 9.43 -13.38
CA ARG A 98 2.41 9.94 -14.74
C ARG A 98 3.54 10.85 -15.25
N GLY A 99 4.50 11.25 -14.40
CA GLY A 99 5.56 12.19 -14.76
C GLY A 99 6.54 11.69 -15.82
N ALA A 100 7.64 11.07 -15.40
CA ALA A 100 8.78 10.70 -16.27
C ALA A 100 8.62 9.34 -16.99
N GLY A 101 7.41 8.79 -17.05
CA GLY A 101 7.09 7.47 -17.58
C GLY A 101 6.67 6.47 -16.49
N PRO A 102 5.98 5.38 -16.88
CA PRO A 102 5.43 4.43 -15.92
C PRO A 102 6.53 3.87 -15.02
N TYR A 103 6.29 3.92 -13.71
CA TYR A 103 7.20 3.46 -12.66
C TYR A 103 8.60 4.09 -12.65
N ALA A 104 8.85 5.22 -13.33
CA ALA A 104 10.16 5.88 -13.32
C ALA A 104 10.60 6.23 -11.89
N GLU A 105 9.71 6.84 -11.10
CA GLU A 105 9.99 7.21 -9.72
C GLU A 105 10.14 6.01 -8.78
N VAL A 106 9.34 4.96 -8.99
CA VAL A 106 9.43 3.72 -8.20
C VAL A 106 10.79 3.06 -8.43
N ARG A 107 11.25 3.01 -9.68
CA ARG A 107 12.58 2.49 -10.03
C ARG A 107 13.70 3.33 -9.43
N ALA A 108 13.64 4.66 -9.56
CA ALA A 108 14.62 5.54 -8.95
C ALA A 108 14.69 5.37 -7.42
N MET A 109 13.54 5.23 -6.75
CA MET A 109 13.48 4.97 -5.31
C MET A 109 14.08 3.59 -4.94
N LEU A 110 13.87 2.56 -5.76
CA LEU A 110 14.46 1.24 -5.55
C LEU A 110 15.97 1.26 -5.77
N GLU A 111 16.45 1.97 -6.78
CA GLU A 111 17.87 2.20 -7.04
C GLU A 111 18.53 2.98 -5.89
N ASP A 112 17.88 4.03 -5.37
CA ASP A 112 18.28 4.76 -4.15
C ASP A 112 18.30 3.86 -2.88
N ALA A 113 17.57 2.74 -2.91
CA ALA A 113 17.54 1.72 -1.88
C ALA A 113 18.60 0.62 -2.09
N GLY A 114 19.33 0.65 -3.20
CA GLY A 114 20.40 -0.29 -3.55
C GLY A 114 19.98 -1.40 -4.53
N ALA A 115 18.82 -1.30 -5.17
CA ALA A 115 18.43 -2.26 -6.21
C ALA A 115 19.25 -2.05 -7.49
N THR A 116 19.57 -3.15 -8.19
CA THR A 116 20.03 -3.06 -9.58
C THR A 116 18.87 -2.65 -10.49
N GLY A 117 19.17 -2.11 -11.67
CA GLY A 117 18.12 -1.71 -12.63
C GLY A 117 17.20 -2.87 -13.04
N ALA A 118 17.68 -4.12 -13.03
CA ALA A 118 16.86 -5.31 -13.29
C ALA A 118 15.90 -5.61 -12.13
N GLN A 119 16.37 -5.55 -10.89
CA GLN A 119 15.54 -5.69 -9.69
C GLN A 119 14.50 -4.57 -9.61
N GLY A 120 14.90 -3.32 -9.85
CA GLY A 120 14.02 -2.16 -9.85
C GLY A 120 12.87 -2.30 -10.84
N ARG A 121 13.15 -2.75 -12.07
CA ARG A 121 12.11 -3.02 -13.08
C ARG A 121 11.19 -4.16 -12.66
N ALA A 122 11.73 -5.29 -12.22
CA ALA A 122 10.93 -6.45 -11.85
C ALA A 122 10.01 -6.15 -10.65
N ALA A 123 10.54 -5.51 -9.61
CA ALA A 123 9.76 -5.10 -8.44
C ALA A 123 8.68 -4.07 -8.79
N ALA A 124 8.98 -3.10 -9.65
CA ALA A 124 7.99 -2.11 -10.10
C ALA A 124 6.85 -2.76 -10.89
N TRP A 125 7.16 -3.61 -11.87
CA TRP A 125 6.16 -4.26 -12.72
C TRP A 125 5.32 -5.30 -11.97
N ALA A 126 5.91 -6.00 -11.01
CA ALA A 126 5.18 -6.98 -10.21
C ALA A 126 4.37 -6.32 -9.08
N GLY A 127 4.94 -5.30 -8.43
CA GLY A 127 4.31 -4.60 -7.31
C GLY A 127 3.14 -3.70 -7.72
N GLY A 128 3.18 -3.10 -8.91
CA GLY A 128 2.15 -2.17 -9.38
C GLY A 128 0.74 -2.78 -9.44
N PRO A 129 0.51 -3.90 -10.16
CA PRO A 129 -0.79 -4.58 -10.18
C PRO A 129 -1.29 -4.96 -8.78
N ALA A 130 -0.40 -5.45 -7.90
CA ALA A 130 -0.75 -5.79 -6.53
C ALA A 130 -1.15 -4.54 -5.71
N ALA A 131 -0.49 -3.40 -5.94
CA ALA A 131 -0.87 -2.13 -5.33
C ALA A 131 -2.25 -1.64 -5.82
N PHE A 132 -2.64 -1.90 -7.07
CA PHE A 132 -3.99 -1.56 -7.56
C PHE A 132 -5.05 -2.38 -6.82
N LEU A 133 -4.81 -3.68 -6.62
CA LEU A 133 -5.70 -4.54 -5.82
C LEU A 133 -5.77 -4.06 -4.37
N ALA A 134 -4.64 -3.72 -3.76
CA ALA A 134 -4.59 -3.19 -2.39
C ALA A 134 -5.35 -1.87 -2.25
N MET A 135 -5.26 -0.97 -3.25
CA MET A 135 -6.05 0.26 -3.26
C MET A 135 -7.55 -0.01 -3.38
N GLY A 136 -7.93 -0.97 -4.24
CA GLY A 136 -9.32 -1.43 -4.34
C GLY A 136 -9.86 -1.96 -3.01
N LEU A 137 -9.04 -2.70 -2.25
CA LEU A 137 -9.39 -3.17 -0.91
C LEU A 137 -9.61 -2.01 0.08
N ILE A 138 -8.73 -1.01 0.08
CA ILE A 138 -8.90 0.19 0.93
C ILE A 138 -10.23 0.87 0.60
N VAL A 139 -10.45 1.20 -0.67
CA VAL A 139 -11.66 1.92 -1.10
C VAL A 139 -12.92 1.09 -0.81
N GLY A 140 -12.92 -0.20 -1.15
CA GLY A 140 -14.05 -1.10 -0.90
C GLY A 140 -14.40 -1.21 0.59
N SER A 141 -13.38 -1.30 1.46
CA SER A 141 -13.61 -1.35 2.90
C SER A 141 -14.15 -0.03 3.46
N LEU A 142 -13.79 1.13 2.89
CA LEU A 142 -14.40 2.40 3.26
C LEU A 142 -15.89 2.43 2.92
N PHE A 143 -16.30 1.90 1.77
CA PHE A 143 -17.73 1.77 1.47
C PHE A 143 -18.45 0.87 2.47
N ALA A 144 -17.85 -0.27 2.84
CA ALA A 144 -18.42 -1.16 3.86
C ALA A 144 -18.47 -0.52 5.26
N ALA A 145 -17.50 0.32 5.63
CA ALA A 145 -17.40 0.94 6.95
C ALA A 145 -18.39 2.09 7.18
N PHE A 146 -18.80 2.75 6.11
CA PHE A 146 -19.60 3.96 6.15
C PHE A 146 -21.06 3.75 5.70
N ASP A 147 -21.51 2.49 5.61
CA ASP A 147 -22.86 2.06 5.21
C ASP A 147 -23.49 2.97 4.15
N VAL A 148 -23.00 2.84 2.91
CA VAL A 148 -23.66 3.35 1.70
C VAL A 148 -24.32 2.20 0.97
#